data_AF-A0AAE8QWS3-F1
#
_entry.id   AF-A0AAE8QWS3-F1
#
_cell.length_a   1.000
_cell.length_b   1.000
_cell.length_c   1.000
_cell.angle_alpha   90.00
_cell.angle_beta   90.00
_cell.angle_gamma   90.00
#
_symmetry.space_group_name_H-M   'P 1'
#
loop_
_entity.id
_entity.type
_entity.pdbx_description
1 polymer ?
#
loop_
_entity_poly.entity_id
_entity_poly.type
_entity_poly.pdbx_seq_one_letter_code
_entity_poly.pdbx_strand_id
1 'polypeptide(L)' 'MKKVIIFFNGKPSKVVTVLKGVTSILEQYPGGEEINLQIMSAGFPSLTGDHEVVYVASDRELTSQEIFDAARKYL' A
#
# COMPACT_ATOMS: atom_id res chain seq x y z
N MET A 1 -6.40 -7.32 -11.77
CA MET A 1 -5.15 -6.80 -11.16
C MET A 1 -5.47 -5.56 -10.35
N LYS A 2 -4.80 -5.33 -9.22
CA LYS A 2 -4.84 -4.10 -8.43
C LYS A 2 -3.41 -3.67 -8.11
N LYS A 3 -3.15 -2.36 -8.09
CA LYS A 3 -1.88 -1.79 -7.66
C LYS A 3 -1.90 -1.64 -6.14
N VAL A 4 -0.82 -2.04 -5.46
CA VAL A 4 -0.66 -1.91 -4.01
C VAL A 4 0.65 -1.16 -3.75
N ILE A 5 0.57 -0.12 -2.93
CA ILE A 5 1.73 0.64 -2.46
C ILE A 5 2.22 -0.01 -1.17
N ILE A 6 3.47 -0.47 -1.17
CA ILE A 6 4.12 -1.13 -0.03
C ILE A 6 5.04 -0.14 0.68
N PHE A 7 4.85 0.01 1.98
CA PHE A 7 5.75 0.70 2.90
C PHE A 7 6.39 -0.37 3.78
N PHE A 8 7.71 -0.52 3.71
CA PHE A 8 8.36 -1.62 4.42
C PHE A 8 9.73 -1.22 4.94
N ASN A 9 9.99 -1.52 6.21
CA ASN A 9 11.30 -1.39 6.84
C ASN A 9 11.92 0.02 6.70
N GLY A 10 11.09 1.06 6.82
CA GLY A 10 11.52 2.47 6.70
C GLY A 10 12.08 2.88 5.32
N LYS A 11 12.00 2.00 4.31
CA LYS A 11 12.47 2.29 2.95
C LYS A 11 11.44 3.12 2.17
N PRO A 12 11.86 3.78 1.07
CA PRO A 12 10.92 4.41 0.15
C PRO A 12 9.85 3.43 -0.32
N SER A 13 8.61 3.91 -0.43
CA SER A 13 7.49 3.07 -0.84
C SER A 13 7.64 2.59 -2.29
N LYS A 14 7.19 1.37 -2.54
CA LYS A 14 7.21 0.71 -3.87
C LYS A 14 5.82 0.29 -4.29
N VAL A 15 5.59 0.13 -5.59
CA VAL A 15 4.30 -0.33 -6.12
C VAL A 15 4.44 -1.74 -6.67
N VAL A 16 3.51 -2.60 -6.31
CA VAL A 16 3.37 -3.92 -6.94
C VAL A 16 1.98 -4.07 -7.52
N THR A 17 1.86 -4.90 -8.56
CA THR A 17 0.56 -5.26 -9.13
C THR A 17 0.24 -6.70 -8.74
N VAL A 18 -0.88 -6.89 -8.06
CA VAL A 18 -1.34 -8.20 -7.58
C VAL A 18 -2.72 -8.55 -8.14
N LEU A 19 -3.08 -9.83 -8.09
CA LEU A 19 -4.43 -10.27 -8.43
C LEU A 19 -5.46 -9.71 -7.42
N LYS A 20 -6.71 -9.50 -7.84
CA LYS A 20 -7.74 -8.86 -6.98
C LYS A 20 -7.99 -9.65 -5.69
N GLY A 21 -7.88 -10.98 -5.73
CA GLY A 21 -8.07 -11.88 -4.58
C GLY A 21 -6.90 -11.94 -3.61
N VAL A 22 -5.75 -11.32 -3.90
CA VAL A 22 -4.62 -11.28 -2.97
C VAL A 22 -4.93 -10.29 -1.84
N THR A 23 -4.81 -10.75 -0.60
CA THR A 23 -5.11 -9.98 0.61
C THR A 23 -3.87 -9.63 1.44
N SER A 24 -2.72 -10.25 1.16
CA SER A 24 -1.46 -9.97 1.84
C SER A 24 -0.27 -10.04 0.89
N ILE A 25 0.84 -9.42 1.28
CA ILE A 25 2.11 -9.41 0.56
C ILE A 25 3.19 -9.90 1.51
N LEU A 26 3.95 -10.91 1.08
CA LEU A 26 5.11 -11.40 1.82
C LEU A 26 6.30 -10.48 1.55
N GLU A 27 6.87 -9.90 2.61
CA GLU A 27 8.12 -9.15 2.56
C GLU A 27 9.11 -9.77 3.55
N GLN A 28 10.41 -9.60 3.27
CA GLN A 28 11.47 -10.14 4.09
C GLN A 28 12.37 -9.01 4.59
N TYR A 29 12.57 -8.94 5.91
CA TYR A 29 13.52 -8.03 6.52
C TYR A 29 14.96 -8.42 6.12
N PRO A 30 15.92 -7.48 6.14
CA PRO A 30 17.32 -7.79 5.87
C PRO A 30 17.92 -8.88 6.79
N GLY A 31 17.33 -9.08 7.97
CA GLY A 31 17.71 -10.15 8.90
C GLY A 31 17.16 -11.54 8.57
N GLY A 32 16.38 -11.69 7.49
CA GLY A 32 15.81 -12.95 7.04
C GLY A 32 14.40 -13.26 7.58
N GLU A 33 13.92 -12.49 8.55
CA GLU A 33 12.55 -12.60 9.07
C GLU A 33 11.53 -12.20 8.00
N GLU A 34 10.51 -13.05 7.81
CA GLU A 34 9.43 -12.82 6.86
C GLU A 34 8.17 -12.31 7.57
N ILE A 35 7.49 -11.37 6.94
CA ILE A 35 6.22 -10.83 7.43
C ILE A 35 5.19 -10.78 6.32
N ASN A 36 3.95 -11.16 6.65
CA ASN A 36 2.81 -10.99 5.78
C ASN A 36 2.15 -9.64 6.05
N LEU A 37 2.38 -8.68 5.16
CA LEU A 37 1.76 -7.36 5.22
C LEU A 37 0.33 -7.47 4.70
N GLN A 38 -0.65 -7.14 5.53
CA GLN A 38 -2.03 -7.10 5.08
C GLN A 38 -2.27 -5.93 4.13
N ILE A 39 -3.01 -6.19 3.06
CA ILE A 39 -3.42 -5.16 2.11
C ILE A 39 -4.66 -4.47 2.67
N MET A 40 -4.51 -3.19 3.01
CA MET A 40 -5.58 -2.30 3.44
C MET A 40 -6.03 -1.43 2.27
N SER A 41 -7.28 -0.96 2.33
CA SER A 41 -7.85 -0.02 1.37
C SER A 41 -8.10 1.32 2.04
N ALA A 42 -7.49 2.38 1.53
CA ALA A 42 -7.75 3.76 1.91
C ALA A 42 -8.61 4.42 0.83
N GLY A 43 -9.79 4.90 1.21
CA GLY A 43 -10.66 5.69 0.33
C GLY A 43 -10.39 7.17 0.53
N PHE A 44 -10.13 7.89 -0.57
CA PHE A 44 -10.07 9.35 -0.54
C PHE A 44 -11.37 9.91 -1.13
N PRO A 45 -12.04 10.85 -0.43
CA PRO A 45 -13.17 11.55 -1.02
C PRO A 45 -12.64 12.43 -2.15
N SER A 46 -12.93 12.08 -3.40
CA SER A 46 -12.68 12.96 -4.54
C SER A 46 -13.84 13.95 -4.70
N LEU A 47 -13.51 15.14 -5.18
CA LEU A 47 -14.50 16.21 -5.41
C LEU A 47 -15.48 15.87 -6.55
N THR A 48 -15.15 14.91 -7.42
CA THR A 48 -15.94 14.48 -8.59
C THR A 48 -16.84 13.26 -8.30
N GLY A 49 -16.79 12.70 -7.09
CA GLY A 49 -17.65 11.56 -6.69
C GLY A 49 -17.13 10.18 -7.07
N ASP A 50 -16.00 10.10 -7.79
CA ASP A 50 -15.29 8.84 -8.03
C ASP A 50 -14.42 8.52 -6.80
N HIS A 51 -14.81 7.54 -6.00
CA HIS A 51 -13.99 7.09 -4.88
C HIS A 51 -12.74 6.38 -5.41
N GLU A 52 -11.61 7.08 -5.47
CA GLU A 52 -10.32 6.43 -5.70
C GLU A 52 -9.94 5.64 -4.45
N VAL A 53 -10.03 4.32 -4.58
CA VAL A 53 -9.57 3.38 -3.55
C VAL A 53 -8.11 3.08 -3.80
N VAL A 54 -7.26 3.50 -2.86
CA VAL A 54 -5.83 3.19 -2.85
C VAL A 54 -5.61 1.96 -2.00
N TYR A 55 -4.89 0.97 -2.53
CA TYR A 55 -4.48 -0.19 -1.75
C TYR A 55 -3.07 0.01 -1.22
N VAL A 56 -2.89 -0.22 0.08
CA VAL A 56 -1.60 -0.09 0.76
C VAL A 56 -1.30 -1.31 1.60
N ALA A 57 -0.02 -1.62 1.78
CA ALA A 57 0.46 -2.62 2.72
C ALA A 57 1.64 -2.03 3.49
N SER A 58 1.68 -2.23 4.80
CA SER A 58 2.69 -1.62 5.65
C SER A 58 3.07 -2.48 6.85
N ASP A 59 4.35 -2.45 7.23
CA ASP A 59 4.84 -3.04 8.49
C ASP A 59 4.74 -2.09 9.69
N ARG A 60 4.25 -0.87 9.45
CA ARG A 60 4.03 0.16 10.46
C ARG A 60 2.70 0.86 10.23
N GLU A 61 2.28 1.63 11.22
CA GLU A 61 1.16 2.56 11.05
C GLU A 61 1.51 3.63 10.01
N LEU A 62 0.55 3.91 9.13
CA LEU A 62 0.65 4.94 8.10
C LEU A 62 -0.33 6.06 8.41
N THR A 63 0.12 7.29 8.21
CA THR A 63 -0.77 8.45 8.23
C THR A 63 -1.50 8.60 6.88
N SER A 64 -2.68 9.23 6.90
CA SER A 64 -3.43 9.52 5.67
C SER A 64 -2.62 10.37 4.68
N GLN A 65 -1.76 11.27 5.18
CA GLN A 65 -0.89 12.10 4.35
C GLN A 65 0.16 11.27 3.61
N GLU A 66 0.83 10.32 4.28
CA GLU A 66 1.81 9.44 3.64
C GLU A 66 1.19 8.57 2.54
N ILE A 67 -0.02 8.08 2.78
CA ILE A 67 -0.79 7.31 1.79
C ILE A 67 -1.14 8.22 0.60
N PHE A 68 -1.60 9.44 0.86
CA PHE A 68 -2.00 10.40 -0.17
C PHE A 68 -0.81 10.83 -1.05
N ASP A 69 0.33 11.16 -0.44
CA ASP A 69 1.54 11.56 -1.15
C ASP A 69 2.08 10.42 -2.01
N ALA A 70 2.04 9.19 -1.50
CA ALA A 70 2.42 8.02 -2.28
C ALA A 70 1.43 7.74 -3.41
N ALA A 71 0.12 7.86 -3.16
CA ALA A 71 -0.91 7.71 -4.18
C ALA A 71 -0.68 8.69 -5.34
N ARG A 72 -0.50 9.99 -5.04
CA ARG A 72 -0.23 11.02 -6.04
C ARG A 72 1.04 10.78 -6.87
N LYS A 73 2.02 10.07 -6.31
CA LYS A 73 3.27 9.73 -7.00
C LYS A 73 3.13 8.53 -7.94
N TYR A 74 2.22 7.60 -7.65
CA TYR A 74 2.21 6.26 -8.22
C TYR A 74 0.93 5.89 -8.98
N LEU A 75 -0.15 6.64 -8.79
CA LEU A 75 -1.42 6.53 -9.49
C LEU A 75 -1.58 7.72 -10.42
#